data_AF-X1G9D6-F1
#
_entry.id   AF-X1G9D6-F1
#
_cell.length_a   1.000
_cell.length_b   1.000
_cell.length_c   1.000
_cell.angle_alpha   90.00
_cell.angle_beta   90.00
_cell.angle_gamma   90.00
#
_symmetry.space_group_name_H-M   'P 1'
#
loop_
_entity.id
_entity.type
_entity.pdbx_description
1 polymer ?
#
loop_
_entity_poly.entity_id
_entity_poly.type
_entity_poly.pdbx_seq_one_letter_code
_entity_poly.pdbx_strand_id
1 'polypeptide(L)'
;FEVIPIDASPQQTSADLEVLISNELKPFISDDGFDPKTAARLKFNFSGEITFKKNWQINDLMAKIRSESFSQSDKFNILQIIWNISDISEKVENDISAGLIQDYILEHPDEEFKSFVKEKLTEDQSQFDVDKLTQFGMNALKNALKFMEREKEV
;
A
#
# COMPACT_ATOMS: atom_id res chain seq x y z
N PHE A 1 -15.57 14.66 -0.02
CA PHE A 1 -14.13 14.57 -0.30
C PHE A 1 -13.97 14.81 -1.78
N GLU A 2 -13.09 15.72 -2.16
CA GLU A 2 -12.62 15.85 -3.53
C GLU A 2 -11.56 14.77 -3.75
N VAL A 3 -11.76 13.95 -4.78
CA VAL A 3 -10.92 12.80 -5.06
C VAL A 3 -9.96 13.17 -6.18
N ILE A 4 -8.67 13.15 -5.89
CA ILE A 4 -7.59 13.49 -6.82
C ILE A 4 -6.93 12.18 -7.25
N PRO A 5 -7.17 11.70 -8.48
CA PRO A 5 -6.49 10.53 -9.01
C PRO A 5 -5.06 10.90 -9.42
N ILE A 6 -4.08 10.14 -8.94
CA ILE A 6 -2.68 10.27 -9.36
C ILE A 6 -2.24 8.93 -9.94
N ASP A 7 -1.81 8.95 -11.20
CA ASP A 7 -1.13 7.82 -11.81
C ASP A 7 0.33 7.77 -11.32
N ALA A 8 0.61 6.80 -10.46
CA ALA A 8 1.92 6.58 -9.87
C ALA A 8 2.72 5.63 -10.75
N SER A 9 3.26 6.16 -11.85
CA SER A 9 4.10 5.36 -12.75
C SER A 9 5.39 4.91 -12.03
N PRO A 10 5.83 3.66 -12.26
CA PRO A 10 7.07 3.14 -11.68
C PRO A 10 8.32 3.87 -12.20
N GLN A 11 8.25 4.51 -13.37
CA GLN A 11 9.35 5.29 -13.93
C GLN A 11 9.46 6.71 -13.35
N GLN A 12 8.39 7.23 -12.73
CA GLN A 12 8.43 8.56 -12.11
C GLN A 12 9.38 8.57 -10.92
N THR A 13 10.18 9.62 -10.80
CA THR A 13 11.00 9.84 -9.60
C THR A 13 10.16 10.38 -8.44
N SER A 14 10.73 10.45 -7.24
CA SER A 14 10.08 11.11 -6.10
C SER A 14 9.82 12.59 -6.35
N ALA A 15 10.71 13.26 -7.08
CA ALA A 15 10.57 14.68 -7.42
C ALA A 15 9.40 14.92 -8.38
N ASP A 16 9.20 14.02 -9.35
CA ASP A 16 8.08 14.12 -10.29
C ASP A 16 6.73 13.97 -9.56
N LEU A 17 6.65 13.05 -8.59
CA LEU A 17 5.48 12.90 -7.73
C LEU A 17 5.21 14.14 -6.87
N GLU A 18 6.26 14.74 -6.29
CA GLU A 18 6.13 15.95 -5.49
C GLU A 18 5.61 17.12 -6.32
N VAL A 19 6.09 17.28 -7.55
CA VAL A 19 5.60 18.31 -8.49
C VAL A 19 4.14 18.05 -8.86
N LEU A 20 3.75 16.80 -9.14
CA LEU A 20 2.37 16.43 -9.44
C LEU A 20 1.44 16.78 -8.28
N ILE A 21 1.75 16.32 -7.07
CA ILE A 21 0.91 16.59 -5.89
C ILE A 21 0.86 18.10 -5.59
N SER A 22 1.98 18.80 -5.72
CA SER A 22 2.04 20.25 -5.52
C SER A 22 1.17 21.01 -6.52
N ASN A 23 1.13 20.57 -7.78
CA ASN A 23 0.26 21.17 -8.79
C ASN A 23 -1.22 20.95 -8.45
N GLU A 24 -1.59 19.76 -7.99
CA GLU A 24 -2.95 19.44 -7.55
C GLU A 24 -3.35 20.20 -6.27
N LEU A 25 -2.38 20.62 -5.45
CA LEU A 25 -2.64 21.38 -4.24
C LEU A 25 -2.80 22.89 -4.47
N LYS A 26 -2.29 23.44 -5.58
CA LYS A 26 -2.37 24.88 -5.92
C LYS A 26 -3.78 25.47 -5.83
N PRO A 27 -4.86 24.81 -6.29
CA PRO A 27 -6.22 25.35 -6.20
C PRO A 27 -6.72 25.53 -4.76
N PHE A 28 -6.09 24.86 -3.79
CA PHE A 28 -6.48 24.90 -2.37
C PHE A 28 -5.60 25.83 -1.55
N ILE A 29 -4.65 26.50 -2.20
CA ILE A 29 -3.89 27.60 -1.60
C ILE A 29 -4.82 28.81 -1.56
N SER A 30 -5.03 29.34 -0.36
CA SER A 30 -5.93 30.46 -0.09
C SER A 30 -5.12 31.61 0.46
N ASP A 31 -5.20 32.78 -0.19
CA ASP A 31 -4.58 34.02 0.29
C ASP A 31 -5.28 34.54 1.57
N ASP A 32 -6.53 34.15 1.78
CA ASP A 32 -7.33 34.50 2.96
C ASP A 32 -7.15 33.48 4.12
N GLY A 33 -6.33 32.46 3.92
CA GLY A 33 -6.07 31.39 4.89
C GLY A 33 -7.18 30.35 5.01
N PHE A 34 -7.20 29.63 6.13
CA PHE A 34 -8.15 28.57 6.42
C PHE A 34 -9.56 29.09 6.79
N ASP A 35 -10.58 28.66 6.06
CA ASP A 35 -12.00 28.89 6.38
C ASP A 35 -12.73 27.54 6.54
N PRO A 36 -13.19 27.19 7.76
CA PRO A 36 -13.84 25.91 8.03
C PRO A 36 -15.14 25.67 7.23
N LYS A 37 -15.76 26.71 6.66
CA LYS A 37 -16.97 26.57 5.85
C LYS A 37 -16.68 26.21 4.39
N THR A 38 -15.51 26.60 3.88
CA THR A 38 -15.11 26.39 2.48
C THR A 38 -13.94 25.41 2.35
N ALA A 39 -13.33 25.00 3.46
CA ALA A 39 -12.17 24.13 3.49
C ALA A 39 -12.41 22.78 2.81
N ALA A 40 -11.52 22.44 1.89
CA ALA A 40 -11.60 21.22 1.11
C ALA A 40 -11.17 19.99 1.94
N ARG A 41 -11.79 18.84 1.66
CA ARG A 41 -11.33 17.54 2.15
C ARG A 41 -10.79 16.75 0.96
N LEU A 42 -9.49 16.55 0.90
CA LEU A 42 -8.79 15.95 -0.22
C LEU A 42 -8.55 14.46 0.01
N LYS A 43 -8.80 13.66 -1.02
CA LYS A 43 -8.45 12.24 -1.08
C LYS A 43 -7.59 11.97 -2.30
N PHE A 44 -6.32 11.66 -2.08
CA PHE A 44 -5.39 11.26 -3.14
C PHE A 44 -5.48 9.76 -3.39
N ASN A 45 -5.78 9.35 -4.60
CA ASN A 45 -5.78 7.95 -4.99
C ASN A 45 -4.63 7.70 -5.94
N PHE A 46 -3.59 7.02 -5.44
CA PHE A 46 -2.47 6.58 -6.25
C PHE A 46 -2.82 5.23 -6.88
N SER A 47 -2.83 5.19 -8.21
CA SER A 47 -2.97 3.95 -8.99
C SER A 47 -1.75 3.79 -9.88
N GLY A 48 -1.17 2.60 -9.95
CA GLY A 48 0.00 2.32 -10.78
C GLY A 48 0.50 0.90 -10.57
N GLU A 49 1.58 0.52 -11.25
CA GLU A 49 2.41 -0.61 -10.81
C GLU A 49 3.26 -0.11 -9.64
N ILE A 50 2.89 -0.46 -8.41
CA ILE A 50 3.45 0.17 -7.20
C ILE A 50 4.36 -0.81 -6.45
N THR A 51 5.67 -0.66 -6.65
CA THR A 51 6.67 -1.40 -5.86
C THR A 51 6.65 -0.99 -4.38
N PHE A 52 7.13 -1.85 -3.48
CA PHE A 52 7.24 -1.55 -2.04
C PHE A 52 8.02 -0.25 -1.76
N LYS A 53 9.12 -0.03 -2.49
CA LYS A 53 9.92 1.20 -2.39
C LYS A 53 9.10 2.44 -2.78
N LYS A 54 8.33 2.35 -3.86
CA LYS A 54 7.48 3.45 -4.34
C LYS A 54 6.33 3.73 -3.37
N ASN A 55 5.73 2.70 -2.80
CA ASN A 55 4.71 2.82 -1.75
C ASN A 55 5.26 3.59 -0.54
N TRP A 56 6.46 3.22 -0.06
CA TRP A 56 7.11 3.92 1.04
C TRP A 56 7.41 5.39 0.69
N GLN A 57 7.91 5.67 -0.52
CA GLN A 57 8.15 7.04 -1.00
C GLN A 57 6.86 7.88 -1.05
N ILE A 58 5.75 7.32 -1.52
CA ILE A 58 4.45 8.01 -1.56
C ILE A 58 3.98 8.34 -0.14
N ASN A 59 4.09 7.39 0.79
CA ASN A 59 3.69 7.61 2.18
C ASN A 59 4.52 8.70 2.87
N ASP A 60 5.85 8.68 2.70
CA ASP A 60 6.75 9.68 3.27
C ASP A 60 6.45 11.08 2.71
N LEU A 61 6.28 11.16 1.38
CA LEU A 61 5.95 12.41 0.69
C LEU A 61 4.59 12.97 1.14
N MET A 62 3.55 12.14 1.18
CA MET A 62 2.22 12.58 1.60
C MET A 62 2.17 12.96 3.09
N ALA A 63 2.97 12.30 3.94
CA ALA A 63 3.10 12.68 5.34
C ALA A 63 3.77 14.06 5.51
N LYS A 64 4.84 14.31 4.76
CA LYS A 64 5.51 15.63 4.69
C LYS A 64 4.54 16.72 4.24
N ILE A 65 3.85 16.51 3.12
CA ILE A 65 2.90 17.47 2.56
C ILE A 65 1.76 17.74 3.53
N ARG A 66 1.19 16.70 4.15
CA ARG A 66 0.15 16.87 5.17
C ARG A 66 0.63 17.73 6.34
N SER A 67 1.85 17.47 6.82
CA SER A 67 2.46 18.25 7.91
C SER A 67 2.65 19.71 7.49
N GLU A 68 3.19 19.96 6.30
CA GLU A 68 3.41 21.31 5.77
C GLU A 68 2.10 22.08 5.58
N SER A 69 1.08 21.46 4.99
CA SER A 69 -0.23 22.07 4.76
C SER A 69 -0.93 22.46 6.06
N PHE A 70 -0.84 21.64 7.11
CA PHE A 70 -1.44 21.96 8.41
C PHE A 70 -0.58 22.87 9.29
N SER A 71 0.72 22.93 9.05
CA SER A 71 1.61 23.88 9.75
C SER A 71 1.48 25.31 9.20
N GLN A 72 1.02 25.45 7.95
CA GLN A 72 0.80 26.74 7.28
C GLN A 72 -0.71 27.00 7.11
N SER A 73 -1.44 27.07 8.23
CA SER A 73 -2.90 27.28 8.27
C SER A 73 -3.35 28.61 7.65
N ASP A 74 -2.41 29.53 7.45
CA ASP A 74 -2.55 30.81 6.79
C ASP A 74 -2.45 30.74 5.25
N LYS A 75 -2.07 29.58 4.68
CA LYS A 75 -1.90 29.41 3.24
C LYS A 75 -2.77 28.34 2.62
N PHE A 76 -3.23 27.36 3.39
CA PHE A 76 -4.01 26.25 2.86
C PHE A 76 -5.41 26.24 3.43
N ASN A 77 -6.42 26.22 2.55
CA ASN A 77 -7.81 26.04 2.95
C ASN A 77 -8.20 24.56 2.88
N ILE A 78 -7.49 23.72 3.64
CA ILE A 78 -7.65 22.26 3.64
C ILE A 78 -8.04 21.80 5.03
N LEU A 79 -9.16 21.09 5.15
CA LEU A 79 -9.66 20.51 6.40
C LEU A 79 -9.10 19.12 6.65
N GLN A 80 -8.88 18.34 5.60
CA GLN A 80 -8.43 16.96 5.73
C GLN A 80 -7.71 16.50 4.46
N ILE A 81 -6.61 15.78 4.64
CA ILE A 81 -5.88 15.08 3.57
C ILE A 81 -5.85 13.60 3.91
N ILE A 82 -6.40 12.76 3.06
CA ILE A 82 -6.28 11.30 3.12
C ILE A 82 -5.68 10.79 1.80
N TRP A 83 -5.01 9.65 1.82
CA TRP A 83 -4.53 9.01 0.60
C TRP A 83 -4.75 7.50 0.63
N ASN A 84 -4.91 6.93 -0.56
CA ASN A 84 -4.97 5.51 -0.79
C ASN A 84 -3.98 5.13 -1.90
N ILE A 85 -3.34 3.99 -1.75
CA ILE A 85 -2.38 3.46 -2.71
C ILE A 85 -2.97 2.12 -3.18
N SER A 86 -3.33 2.04 -4.45
CA SER A 86 -3.85 0.83 -5.08
C SER A 86 -2.89 0.37 -6.17
N ASP A 87 -2.36 -0.84 -6.03
CA ASP A 87 -1.55 -1.45 -7.07
C ASP A 87 -2.48 -2.00 -8.18
N ILE A 88 -2.20 -1.64 -9.43
CA ILE A 88 -2.95 -2.14 -10.59
C ILE A 88 -2.59 -3.62 -10.84
N SER A 89 -1.44 -4.09 -10.34
CA SER A 89 -1.10 -5.53 -10.35
C SER A 89 -2.11 -6.38 -9.57
N GLU A 90 -2.78 -5.81 -8.55
CA GLU A 90 -3.88 -6.46 -7.83
C GLU A 90 -5.22 -6.40 -8.58
N LYS A 91 -5.34 -5.50 -9.58
CA LYS A 91 -6.55 -5.30 -10.42
C LYS A 91 -6.47 -5.96 -11.78
N VAL A 92 -5.33 -6.51 -12.19
CA VAL A 92 -5.32 -7.50 -13.26
C VAL A 92 -6.19 -8.62 -12.72
N GLU A 93 -7.36 -8.80 -13.34
CA GLU A 93 -8.23 -9.92 -13.04
C GLU A 93 -7.35 -11.15 -12.87
N ASN A 94 -7.47 -11.79 -11.70
CA ASN A 94 -7.00 -13.14 -11.50
C ASN A 94 -7.79 -14.04 -12.47
N ASP A 95 -7.42 -13.99 -13.75
CA ASP A 95 -7.76 -14.97 -14.79
C ASP A 95 -6.94 -16.26 -14.58
N ILE A 96 -6.24 -16.33 -13.44
CA ILE A 96 -5.74 -17.56 -12.85
C ILE A 96 -6.97 -18.22 -12.21
N SER A 97 -7.64 -19.07 -12.98
CA SER A 97 -8.69 -19.95 -12.46
C SER A 97 -8.21 -20.60 -11.15
N ALA A 98 -9.08 -20.76 -10.17
CA ALA A 98 -8.72 -21.41 -8.91
C ALA A 98 -8.12 -22.83 -9.09
N GLY A 99 -8.37 -23.47 -10.25
CA GLY A 99 -7.70 -24.70 -10.66
C GLY A 99 -6.22 -24.53 -11.01
N LEU A 100 -5.81 -23.39 -11.58
CA LEU A 100 -4.42 -23.12 -11.92
C LEU A 100 -3.59 -22.66 -10.69
N ILE A 101 -4.23 -22.07 -9.68
CA ILE A 101 -3.56 -21.80 -8.39
C ILE A 101 -3.23 -23.13 -7.68
N GLN A 102 -4.04 -24.19 -7.84
CA GLN A 102 -3.63 -25.52 -7.33
C GLN A 102 -2.39 -26.08 -8.05
N ASP A 103 -2.21 -25.77 -9.33
CA ASP A 103 -1.00 -26.16 -10.08
C ASP A 103 0.23 -25.30 -9.77
N TYR A 104 0.05 -24.11 -9.17
CA TYR A 104 1.13 -23.19 -8.77
C TYR A 104 1.34 -23.05 -7.26
N ILE A 105 0.50 -23.69 -6.43
CA ILE A 105 0.80 -23.87 -5.02
C ILE A 105 1.85 -24.97 -4.97
N LEU A 106 3.12 -24.55 -4.84
CA LEU A 106 4.21 -25.25 -4.17
C LEU A 106 3.95 -26.77 -4.07
N GLU A 107 4.61 -27.60 -4.89
CA GLU A 107 4.44 -29.06 -4.87
C GLU A 107 4.62 -29.61 -3.44
N HIS A 108 5.46 -28.95 -2.63
CA HIS A 108 5.68 -29.20 -1.21
C HIS A 108 5.67 -27.90 -0.40
N PRO A 109 4.49 -27.36 -0.03
CA PRO A 109 4.35 -26.01 0.53
C PRO A 109 5.03 -25.84 1.89
N ASP A 110 5.14 -26.93 2.65
CA ASP A 110 5.87 -27.02 3.91
C ASP A 110 7.39 -26.95 3.73
N GLU A 111 7.94 -27.64 2.73
CA GLU A 111 9.38 -27.64 2.44
C GLU A 111 9.84 -26.31 1.83
N GLU A 112 9.02 -25.73 0.96
CA GLU A 112 9.31 -24.47 0.29
C GLU A 112 9.20 -23.28 1.27
N PHE A 113 8.18 -23.27 2.12
CA PHE A 113 8.06 -22.27 3.19
C PHE A 113 9.18 -22.39 4.23
N LYS A 114 9.59 -23.62 4.58
CA LYS A 114 10.74 -23.87 5.45
C LYS A 114 12.04 -23.35 4.87
N SER A 115 12.24 -23.53 3.57
CA SER A 115 13.43 -23.03 2.86
C SER A 115 13.46 -21.50 2.87
N PHE A 116 12.32 -20.86 2.66
CA PHE A 116 12.17 -19.41 2.81
C PHE A 116 12.51 -18.92 4.23
N VAL A 117 11.98 -19.58 5.27
CA VAL A 117 12.28 -19.21 6.67
C VAL A 117 13.78 -19.34 6.97
N LYS A 118 14.44 -20.40 6.48
CA LYS A 118 15.89 -20.59 6.63
C LYS A 118 16.72 -19.52 5.93
N GLU A 119 16.31 -19.09 4.74
CA GLU A 119 17.01 -18.05 3.98
C GLU A 119 16.88 -16.68 4.66
N LYS A 120 15.73 -16.38 5.28
CA LYS A 120 15.47 -15.09 5.93
C LYS A 120 15.99 -14.98 7.36
N LEU A 121 16.19 -16.11 8.05
CA LEU A 121 16.91 -16.13 9.31
C LEU A 121 18.41 -15.94 9.03
N THR A 122 18.91 -14.74 9.34
CA THR A 122 20.34 -14.37 9.20
C THR A 122 21.23 -15.23 10.11
N GLU A 123 22.56 -15.09 9.94
CA GLU A 123 23.67 -15.98 10.33
C GLU A 123 23.60 -16.75 11.67
N ASP A 124 22.81 -16.32 12.66
CA ASP A 124 22.59 -17.07 13.92
C ASP A 124 21.21 -17.77 13.95
N GLN A 125 21.15 -18.95 13.32
CA GLN A 125 19.97 -19.82 13.31
C GLN A 125 19.80 -20.61 14.63
N SER A 126 20.76 -20.54 15.55
CA SER A 126 20.79 -21.40 16.75
C SER A 126 19.70 -21.08 17.78
N GLN A 127 19.14 -19.87 17.71
CA GLN A 127 18.10 -19.39 18.64
C GLN A 127 16.69 -19.67 18.14
N PHE A 128 16.53 -20.10 16.89
CA PHE A 128 15.23 -20.24 16.24
C PHE A 128 14.94 -21.70 15.87
N ASP A 129 13.82 -22.21 16.38
CA ASP A 129 13.27 -23.49 15.97
C ASP A 129 12.52 -23.31 14.64
N VAL A 130 13.27 -23.48 13.54
CA VAL A 130 12.77 -23.32 12.17
C VAL A 130 11.53 -24.18 11.92
N ASP A 131 11.50 -25.40 12.46
CA ASP A 131 10.39 -26.32 12.27
C ASP A 131 9.10 -25.78 12.91
N LYS A 132 9.20 -25.22 14.11
CA LYS A 132 8.04 -24.56 14.76
C LYS A 132 7.60 -23.31 14.01
N LEU A 133 8.52 -22.50 13.51
CA LEU A 133 8.19 -21.29 12.74
C LEU A 133 7.45 -21.65 11.44
N THR A 134 7.93 -22.66 10.74
CA THR A 134 7.25 -23.21 9.56
C THR A 134 5.85 -23.70 9.92
N GLN A 135 5.68 -24.45 11.02
CA GLN A 135 4.36 -24.91 11.46
C GLN A 135 3.40 -23.76 11.78
N PHE A 136 3.88 -22.71 12.47
CA PHE A 136 3.05 -21.54 12.78
C PHE A 136 2.60 -20.82 11.50
N GLY A 137 3.51 -20.56 10.57
CA GLY A 137 3.18 -19.92 9.29
C GLY A 137 2.19 -20.74 8.47
N MET A 138 2.42 -22.06 8.37
CA MET A 138 1.51 -22.96 7.64
C MET A 138 0.13 -23.06 8.29
N ASN A 139 0.03 -23.03 9.61
CA ASN A 139 -1.25 -23.01 10.30
C ASN A 139 -2.00 -21.69 10.11
N ALA A 140 -1.30 -20.56 10.11
CA ALA A 140 -1.88 -19.26 9.82
C ALA A 140 -2.44 -19.20 8.38
N LEU A 141 -1.66 -19.68 7.40
CA LEU A 141 -2.08 -19.77 6.00
C LEU A 141 -3.31 -20.67 5.82
N LYS A 142 -3.31 -21.87 6.44
CA LYS A 142 -4.46 -22.78 6.41
C LYS A 142 -5.73 -22.16 6.99
N ASN A 143 -5.59 -21.39 8.07
CA ASN A 143 -6.73 -20.72 8.69
C ASN A 143 -7.25 -19.54 7.85
N ALA A 144 -6.35 -18.77 7.23
CA ALA A 144 -6.72 -17.69 6.33
C ALA A 144 -7.48 -18.22 5.10
N LEU A 145 -6.98 -19.30 4.49
CA LEU A 145 -7.64 -19.96 3.36
C LEU A 145 -9.05 -20.44 3.71
N LYS A 146 -9.23 -21.09 4.86
CA LYS A 146 -10.55 -21.51 5.35
C LYS A 146 -11.52 -20.35 5.54
N PHE A 147 -11.03 -19.17 5.91
CA PHE A 147 -11.86 -17.99 6.11
C PHE A 147 -12.29 -17.39 4.77
N MET A 148 -11.36 -17.30 3.82
CA MET A 148 -11.62 -16.83 2.45
C MET A 148 -12.56 -17.76 1.67
N GLU A 149 -12.54 -19.07 1.91
CA GLU A 149 -13.48 -20.01 1.30
C GLU A 149 -14.91 -19.79 1.83
N ARG A 150 -15.07 -19.46 3.12
CA ARG A 150 -16.39 -19.21 3.73
C ARG A 150 -17.03 -17.90 3.28
N GLU A 151 -16.23 -16.87 3.01
CA GLU A 151 -16.73 -15.59 2.49
C GLU A 151 -17.24 -15.68 1.03
N LYS A 152 -16.93 -16.76 0.31
CA LYS A 152 -17.45 -17.02 -1.05
C LYS A 152 -18.82 -17.71 -1.07
N GLU A 153 -19.29 -18.25 0.05
CA GLU A 153 -20.59 -18.95 0.15
C GLU A 153 -21.76 -18.06 0.64
N VAL A 154 -21.54 -16.74 0.83
CA VAL A 154 -22.54 -15.78 1.32
C VAL A 154 -22.90 -14.75 0.26
#